data_AF-A0A6V7JZ69-F1
#
_entry.id   AF-A0A6V7JZ69-F1
#
_cell.length_a   1.000
_cell.length_b   1.000
_cell.length_c   1.000
_cell.angle_alpha   90.00
_cell.angle_beta   90.00
_cell.angle_gamma   90.00
#
_symmetry.space_group_name_H-M   'P 1'
#
loop_
_entity.id
_entity.type
_entity.pdbx_description
1 polymer ?
#
loop_
_entity_poly.entity_id
_entity_poly.type
_entity_poly.pdbx_seq_one_letter_code
_entity_poly.pdbx_strand_id
1 'polypeptide(L)'
;FLHVDERLDKTAIGDFLGDHNHNQVMYSYIDQMDFAKRDLVSALRYFLEGFRLPGEAQKIDRLMEKFASRYCECNPNNGLFTSADTAYVLGFSIIMLTTDLHSPQVKNKMTKEQYIKLNRRISDNEDLPEEYLSKIYDEIAGNEIKMKSHTNRPGKQVISSEKKRRLLWNMEMEAISTAAKNLMDSVSHVQAPFTTAKHLEHVRPMFKIAWTPFLAAFSVGLQDCDDPEIAALCLDGIRCAIRIACIFHMSLERDAYVQALA
;
A
#
# COMPACT_ATOMS: atom_id res chain seq x y z
N PHE A 1 -5.40 13.91 -30.30
CA PHE A 1 -6.72 13.25 -30.24
C PHE A 1 -7.14 12.99 -28.79
N LEU A 2 -6.46 12.07 -28.06
CA LEU A 2 -6.82 11.72 -26.67
C LEU A 2 -6.82 12.90 -25.67
N HIS A 3 -6.01 13.94 -25.90
CA HIS A 3 -5.98 15.16 -25.09
C HIS A 3 -7.10 16.17 -25.38
N VAL A 4 -7.73 16.09 -26.55
CA VAL A 4 -8.59 17.16 -27.09
C VAL A 4 -10.07 16.77 -27.15
N ASP A 5 -10.37 15.49 -27.39
CA ASP A 5 -11.76 15.04 -27.52
C ASP A 5 -12.36 14.69 -26.15
N GLU A 6 -13.08 15.64 -25.56
CA GLU A 6 -13.72 15.52 -24.24
C GLU A 6 -14.85 14.48 -24.20
N ARG A 7 -15.31 13.98 -25.35
CA ARG A 7 -16.38 12.95 -25.44
C ARG A 7 -15.85 11.55 -25.15
N LEU A 8 -14.53 11.38 -25.13
CA LEU A 8 -13.90 10.09 -24.87
C LEU A 8 -14.07 9.70 -23.40
N ASP A 9 -14.38 8.42 -23.17
CA ASP A 9 -14.46 7.88 -21.82
C ASP A 9 -13.07 7.85 -21.17
N LYS A 10 -12.90 8.62 -20.09
CA LYS A 10 -11.66 8.69 -19.32
C LYS A 10 -11.22 7.33 -18.76
N THR A 11 -12.15 6.41 -18.53
CA THR A 11 -11.83 5.03 -18.12
C THR A 11 -11.17 4.26 -19.27
N ALA A 12 -11.80 4.27 -20.45
CA ALA A 12 -11.23 3.64 -21.64
C ALA A 12 -9.86 4.23 -22.03
N ILE A 13 -9.66 5.55 -21.87
CA ILE A 13 -8.34 6.19 -22.09
C ILE A 13 -7.31 5.60 -21.13
N GLY A 14 -7.62 5.51 -19.84
CA GLY A 14 -6.70 4.98 -18.83
C GLY A 14 -6.32 3.53 -19.10
N ASP A 15 -7.31 2.68 -19.40
CA ASP A 15 -7.08 1.27 -19.73
C ASP A 15 -6.23 1.11 -21.00
N PHE A 16 -6.49 1.92 -22.02
CA PHE A 16 -5.74 1.91 -23.27
C PHE A 16 -4.29 2.34 -23.07
N LEU A 17 -4.05 3.42 -22.32
CA LEU A 17 -2.70 3.93 -22.03
C LEU A 17 -1.91 3.00 -21.10
N GLY A 18 -2.57 2.26 -20.21
CA GLY A 18 -1.92 1.30 -19.32
C GLY A 18 -1.51 -0.02 -19.99
N ASP A 19 -2.12 -0.35 -21.13
CA ASP A 19 -1.86 -1.60 -21.85
C ASP A 19 -0.43 -1.66 -22.41
N HIS A 20 0.21 -2.82 -22.29
CA HIS A 20 1.60 -3.03 -22.75
C HIS A 20 1.74 -2.82 -24.26
N ASN A 21 0.69 -3.11 -25.01
CA ASN A 21 0.70 -3.06 -26.47
C ASN A 21 0.70 -1.62 -27.01
N HIS A 22 0.38 -0.62 -26.16
CA HIS A 22 0.22 0.77 -26.58
C HIS A 22 1.23 1.73 -25.93
N ASN A 23 2.38 1.23 -25.46
CA ASN A 23 3.40 2.04 -24.77
C ASN A 23 3.83 3.29 -25.56
N GLN A 24 3.95 3.21 -26.89
CA GLN A 24 4.36 4.35 -27.71
C GLN A 24 3.33 5.48 -27.69
N VAL A 25 2.03 5.14 -27.64
CA VAL A 25 0.95 6.13 -27.51
C VAL A 25 0.94 6.71 -26.10
N MET A 26 1.16 5.88 -25.08
CA MET A 26 1.29 6.32 -23.69
C MET A 26 2.46 7.28 -23.49
N TYR A 27 3.64 6.98 -24.04
CA TYR A 27 4.78 7.89 -24.01
C TYR A 27 4.46 9.20 -24.71
N SER A 28 3.94 9.15 -25.94
CA SER A 28 3.56 10.35 -26.70
C SER A 28 2.51 11.19 -25.98
N TYR A 29 1.56 10.55 -25.28
CA TYR A 29 0.52 11.22 -24.49
C TYR A 29 1.13 11.97 -23.30
N ILE A 30 1.97 11.30 -22.51
CA ILE A 30 2.57 11.88 -21.30
C ILE A 30 3.63 12.93 -21.66
N ASP A 31 4.38 12.74 -22.75
CA ASP A 31 5.39 13.71 -23.22
C ASP A 31 4.77 15.04 -23.67
N GLN A 32 3.50 15.04 -24.06
CA GLN A 32 2.75 16.26 -24.37
C GLN A 32 2.26 17.00 -23.12
N MET A 33 2.37 16.41 -21.93
CA MET A 33 1.99 17.07 -20.68
C MET A 33 3.16 17.94 -20.19
N ASP A 34 2.86 19.20 -19.91
CA ASP A 34 3.84 20.16 -19.38
C ASP A 34 3.76 20.22 -17.84
N PHE A 35 4.80 19.68 -17.19
CA PHE A 35 4.99 19.71 -15.75
C PHE A 35 5.95 20.80 -15.28
N ALA A 36 6.45 21.66 -16.17
CA ALA A 36 7.40 22.71 -15.79
C ALA A 36 6.79 23.67 -14.77
N LYS A 37 7.56 24.02 -13.75
CA LYS A 37 7.17 24.97 -12.68
C LYS A 37 5.97 24.50 -11.83
N ARG A 38 5.56 23.25 -11.95
CA ARG A 38 4.57 22.62 -11.08
C ARG A 38 5.29 21.83 -10.00
N ASP A 39 4.78 21.86 -8.78
CA ASP A 39 5.20 20.90 -7.77
C ASP A 39 4.65 19.50 -8.10
N LEU A 40 5.14 18.49 -7.40
CA LEU A 40 4.81 17.10 -7.68
C LEU A 40 3.31 16.82 -7.52
N VAL A 41 2.67 17.41 -6.51
CA VAL A 41 1.23 17.22 -6.25
C VAL A 41 0.40 17.84 -7.36
N SER A 42 0.69 19.08 -7.76
CA SER A 42 0.00 19.75 -8.87
C SER A 42 0.21 19.04 -10.20
N ALA A 43 1.43 18.56 -10.46
CA ALA A 43 1.73 17.76 -11.65
C ALA A 43 0.95 16.44 -11.65
N LEU A 44 0.86 15.77 -10.50
CA LEU A 44 0.12 14.51 -10.35
C LEU A 44 -1.39 14.72 -10.49
N ARG A 45 -1.94 15.82 -9.96
CA ARG A 45 -3.35 16.19 -10.18
C ARG A 45 -3.65 16.40 -11.65
N TYR A 46 -2.81 17.17 -12.34
CA TYR A 46 -2.95 17.42 -13.78
C TYR A 46 -2.84 16.13 -14.59
N PHE A 47 -1.90 15.26 -14.23
CA PHE A 47 -1.74 13.92 -14.83
C PHE A 47 -3.03 13.08 -14.71
N LEU A 48 -3.59 13.00 -13.51
CA LEU A 48 -4.76 12.18 -13.20
C LEU A 48 -6.09 12.82 -13.61
N GLU A 49 -6.09 14.06 -14.09
CA GLU A 49 -7.27 14.71 -14.66
C GLU A 49 -7.58 14.20 -16.08
N GLY A 50 -6.55 13.80 -16.83
CA GLY A 50 -6.66 13.36 -18.22
C GLY A 50 -7.39 12.03 -18.40
N PHE A 51 -7.29 11.12 -17.43
CA PHE A 51 -7.86 9.77 -17.52
C PHE A 51 -8.21 9.21 -16.13
N ARG A 52 -8.82 8.02 -16.08
CA ARG A 52 -9.02 7.27 -14.82
C ARG A 52 -7.96 6.20 -14.67
N LEU A 53 -7.38 6.08 -13.48
CA LEU A 53 -6.40 5.03 -13.23
C LEU A 53 -7.03 3.65 -13.45
N PRO A 54 -6.37 2.76 -14.21
CA PRO A 54 -6.78 1.38 -14.34
C PRO A 54 -6.81 0.68 -12.99
N GLY A 55 -7.65 -0.34 -12.82
CA GLY A 55 -7.67 -1.16 -11.60
C GLY A 55 -6.49 -2.15 -11.51
N GLU A 56 -5.81 -2.42 -12.62
CA GLU A 56 -4.70 -3.36 -12.69
C GLU A 56 -3.39 -2.69 -12.24
N ALA A 57 -2.75 -3.25 -11.20
CA ALA A 57 -1.53 -2.69 -10.63
C ALA A 57 -0.40 -2.50 -11.66
N GLN A 58 -0.22 -3.43 -12.60
CA GLN A 58 0.80 -3.34 -13.65
C GLN A 58 0.58 -2.15 -14.61
N LYS A 59 -0.68 -1.81 -14.88
CA LYS A 59 -1.03 -0.66 -15.71
C LYS A 59 -0.75 0.66 -14.99
N ILE A 60 -1.13 0.74 -13.70
CA ILE A 60 -0.80 1.90 -12.84
C ILE A 60 0.71 2.10 -12.76
N ASP A 61 1.45 1.00 -12.58
CA ASP A 61 2.91 1.01 -12.47
C ASP A 61 3.59 1.71 -13.63
N ARG A 62 3.25 1.31 -14.87
CA ARG A 62 3.81 1.90 -16.10
C ARG A 62 3.48 3.37 -16.27
N LEU A 63 2.24 3.75 -15.95
CA LEU A 63 1.80 5.14 -16.01
C LEU A 63 2.58 6.01 -15.03
N MET A 64 2.79 5.51 -13.81
CA MET A 64 3.55 6.21 -12.77
C MET A 64 5.05 6.29 -13.07
N GLU A 65 5.65 5.24 -13.65
CA GLU A 65 7.05 5.28 -14.10
C GLU A 65 7.27 6.37 -15.15
N LYS A 66 6.42 6.42 -16.18
CA LYS A 66 6.54 7.44 -17.22
C LYS A 66 6.22 8.84 -16.70
N PHE A 67 5.24 8.99 -15.80
CA PHE A 67 4.97 10.26 -15.12
C PHE A 67 6.20 10.78 -14.38
N ALA A 68 6.84 9.93 -13.57
CA ALA A 68 8.01 10.32 -12.78
C ALA A 68 9.20 10.73 -13.66
N SER A 69 9.48 9.94 -14.71
CA SER A 69 10.48 10.28 -15.73
C SER A 69 10.19 11.64 -16.36
N ARG A 70 8.96 11.88 -16.81
CA ARG A 70 8.57 13.14 -17.45
C ARG A 70 8.63 14.33 -16.49
N TYR A 71 8.22 14.16 -15.23
CA TYR A 71 8.28 15.20 -14.22
C TYR A 71 9.71 15.68 -13.96
N CYS A 72 10.67 14.75 -13.86
CA CYS A 72 12.09 15.07 -13.71
C CYS A 72 12.66 15.77 -14.96
N GLU A 73 12.29 15.34 -16.16
CA GLU A 73 12.70 15.99 -17.43
C GLU A 73 12.21 17.45 -17.53
N CYS A 74 10.97 17.71 -17.09
CA CYS A 74 10.41 19.07 -17.08
C CYS A 74 10.98 19.96 -15.98
N ASN A 75 11.57 19.38 -14.92
CA ASN A 75 12.05 20.11 -13.74
C ASN A 75 13.50 19.73 -13.37
N PRO A 76 14.47 19.90 -14.29
CA PRO A 76 15.86 19.43 -14.09
C PRO A 76 16.59 20.16 -12.95
N ASN A 77 16.15 21.38 -12.61
CA ASN A 77 16.77 22.24 -11.59
C ASN A 77 16.08 22.16 -10.22
N ASN A 78 15.15 21.22 -10.02
CA ASN A 78 14.33 21.17 -8.80
C ASN A 78 15.19 20.86 -7.55
N GLY A 79 16.35 20.22 -7.69
CA GLY A 79 17.26 19.92 -6.57
C GLY A 79 16.72 18.91 -5.54
N LEU A 80 15.40 18.76 -5.45
CA LEU A 80 14.67 17.87 -4.54
C LEU A 80 14.66 16.41 -5.01
N PHE A 81 14.73 16.17 -6.33
CA PHE A 81 14.65 14.83 -6.90
C PHE A 81 15.96 14.51 -7.62
N THR A 82 16.79 13.68 -6.98
CA THR A 82 18.05 13.18 -7.55
C THR A 82 17.84 12.11 -8.61
N SER A 83 16.69 11.43 -8.58
CA SER A 83 16.30 10.37 -9.52
C SER A 83 14.80 10.36 -9.78
N ALA A 84 14.40 9.85 -10.95
CA ALA A 84 13.00 9.57 -11.27
C ALA A 84 12.39 8.55 -10.28
N ASP A 85 13.20 7.66 -9.70
CA ASP A 85 12.76 6.70 -8.69
C ASP A 85 12.20 7.39 -7.44
N THR A 86 12.81 8.50 -7.01
CA THR A 86 12.34 9.27 -5.86
C THR A 86 10.97 9.90 -6.16
N ALA A 87 10.80 10.50 -7.34
CA ALA A 87 9.53 11.07 -7.77
C ALA A 87 8.44 10.00 -7.95
N TYR A 88 8.81 8.82 -8.43
CA TYR A 88 7.95 7.66 -8.60
C TYR A 88 7.42 7.14 -7.25
N VAL A 89 8.31 6.88 -6.28
CA VAL A 89 7.90 6.39 -4.96
C VAL A 89 7.05 7.43 -4.24
N LEU A 90 7.45 8.71 -4.30
CA LEU A 90 6.68 9.79 -3.69
C LEU A 90 5.31 9.96 -4.36
N GLY A 91 5.21 9.81 -5.69
CA GLY A 91 3.94 9.82 -6.41
C GLY A 91 2.98 8.73 -5.94
N PHE A 92 3.47 7.50 -5.75
CA PHE A 92 2.67 6.42 -5.17
C PHE A 92 2.25 6.70 -3.72
N SER A 93 3.17 7.22 -2.92
CA SER A 93 2.90 7.64 -1.54
C SER A 93 1.80 8.69 -1.45
N ILE A 94 1.75 9.64 -2.40
CA ILE A 94 0.68 10.64 -2.50
C ILE A 94 -0.68 10.01 -2.88
N ILE A 95 -0.70 9.10 -3.87
CA ILE A 95 -1.94 8.38 -4.27
C ILE A 95 -2.52 7.57 -3.11
N MET A 96 -1.63 7.00 -2.31
CA MET A 96 -1.99 6.24 -1.14
C MET A 96 -2.51 7.14 -0.02
N LEU A 97 -1.83 8.26 0.25
CA LEU A 97 -2.26 9.23 1.25
C LEU A 97 -3.65 9.80 0.94
N THR A 98 -3.93 10.16 -0.32
CA THR A 98 -5.27 10.67 -0.67
C THR A 98 -6.36 9.60 -0.52
N THR A 99 -6.04 8.32 -0.81
CA THR A 99 -6.98 7.22 -0.57
C THR A 99 -7.20 7.03 0.93
N ASP A 100 -6.13 7.09 1.73
CA ASP A 100 -6.18 6.96 3.17
C ASP A 100 -7.02 8.06 3.82
N LEU A 101 -6.69 9.34 3.56
CA LEU A 101 -7.33 10.49 4.19
C LEU A 101 -8.81 10.66 3.79
N HIS A 102 -9.16 10.41 2.53
CA HIS A 102 -10.49 10.75 2.00
C HIS A 102 -11.45 9.56 1.85
N SER A 103 -10.97 8.32 1.89
CA SER A 103 -11.87 7.16 1.81
C SER A 103 -12.66 6.97 3.11
N PRO A 104 -14.01 6.90 3.08
CA PRO A 104 -14.81 6.67 4.29
C PRO A 104 -14.59 5.28 4.90
N GLN A 105 -13.95 4.36 4.17
CA GLN A 105 -13.66 3.00 4.63
C GLN A 105 -12.47 2.94 5.60
N VAL A 106 -11.58 3.94 5.55
CA VAL A 106 -10.40 4.01 6.42
C VAL A 106 -10.78 4.75 7.69
N LYS A 107 -10.83 4.02 8.81
CA LYS A 107 -11.22 4.56 10.13
C LYS A 107 -10.09 5.29 10.83
N ASN A 108 -8.89 4.72 10.78
CA ASN A 108 -7.68 5.29 11.37
C ASN A 108 -6.87 5.91 10.24
N LYS A 109 -6.90 7.23 10.14
CA LYS A 109 -6.18 7.99 9.13
C LYS A 109 -4.70 8.08 9.50
N MET A 110 -3.84 7.98 8.50
CA MET A 110 -2.41 8.24 8.62
C MET A 110 -2.20 9.67 9.09
N THR A 111 -1.42 9.86 10.17
CA THR A 111 -1.04 11.20 10.62
C THR A 111 0.09 11.78 9.76
N LYS A 112 0.30 13.08 9.88
CA LYS A 112 1.40 13.77 9.20
C LYS A 112 2.76 13.18 9.60
N GLU A 113 2.97 12.88 10.87
CA GLU A 113 4.20 12.30 11.41
C GLU A 113 4.43 10.90 10.85
N GLN A 114 3.36 10.10 10.76
CA GLN A 114 3.41 8.77 10.13
C GLN A 114 3.78 8.89 8.65
N TYR A 115 3.18 9.83 7.91
CA TYR A 115 3.50 10.08 6.51
C TYR A 115 4.96 10.51 6.31
N ILE A 116 5.47 11.41 7.14
CA ILE A 116 6.89 11.83 7.09
C ILE A 116 7.80 10.63 7.36
N LYS A 117 7.53 9.86 8.42
CA LYS A 117 8.31 8.67 8.78
C LYS A 117 8.31 7.62 7.69
N LEU A 118 7.16 7.41 7.04
CA LEU A 118 6.99 6.47 5.93
C LEU A 118 7.87 6.84 4.73
N ASN A 119 8.04 8.13 4.48
CA ASN A 119 8.78 8.66 3.33
C ASN A 119 10.26 8.98 3.63
N ARG A 120 10.72 8.79 4.86
CA ARG A 120 12.15 8.84 5.18
C ARG A 120 12.88 7.70 4.45
N ARG A 121 14.07 7.98 3.94
CA ARG A 121 14.98 7.08 3.21
C ARG A 121 14.45 6.56 1.87
N ILE A 122 13.54 7.29 1.23
CA ILE A 122 13.10 6.95 -0.13
C ILE A 122 14.20 7.26 -1.17
N SER A 123 14.87 8.39 -1.01
CA SER A 123 15.95 8.84 -1.90
C SER A 123 17.25 8.13 -1.54
N ASP A 124 18.03 7.76 -2.56
CA ASP A 124 19.27 6.98 -2.43
C ASP A 124 20.41 7.73 -1.72
N ASN A 125 20.40 9.06 -1.74
CA ASN A 125 21.53 9.86 -1.27
C ASN A 125 21.19 10.85 -0.15
N GLU A 126 19.97 11.39 -0.08
CA GLU A 126 19.54 12.33 0.98
C GLU A 126 18.02 12.28 1.18
N ASP A 127 17.57 12.32 2.44
CA ASP A 127 16.14 12.37 2.79
C ASP A 127 15.47 13.63 2.23
N LEU A 128 14.23 13.49 1.75
CA LEU A 128 13.43 14.65 1.37
C LEU A 128 13.18 15.53 2.61
N PRO A 129 13.23 16.87 2.48
CA PRO A 129 13.00 17.76 3.61
C PRO A 129 11.64 17.49 4.28
N GLU A 130 11.60 17.41 5.61
CA GLU A 130 10.36 17.16 6.34
C GLU A 130 9.31 18.24 6.08
N GLU A 131 9.74 19.48 5.91
CA GLU A 131 8.86 20.59 5.53
C GLU A 131 8.18 20.36 4.18
N TYR A 132 8.87 19.71 3.23
CA TYR A 132 8.32 19.39 1.92
C TYR A 132 7.26 18.28 2.04
N LEU A 133 7.55 17.22 2.79
CA LEU A 133 6.60 16.13 3.05
C LEU A 133 5.38 16.62 3.86
N SER A 134 5.59 17.53 4.81
CA SER A 134 4.53 18.19 5.58
C SER A 134 3.60 19.01 4.68
N LYS A 135 4.16 19.80 3.76
CA LYS A 135 3.38 20.56 2.77
C LYS A 135 2.53 19.66 1.87
N ILE A 136 3.12 18.56 1.39
CA ILE A 136 2.38 17.55 0.60
C ILE A 136 1.21 17.00 1.41
N TYR A 137 1.45 16.63 2.68
CA TYR A 137 0.40 16.10 3.54
C TYR A 137 -0.75 17.10 3.72
N ASP A 138 -0.42 18.35 4.06
CA ASP A 138 -1.43 19.40 4.28
C ASP A 138 -2.24 19.69 3.00
N GLU A 139 -1.57 19.70 1.85
CA GLU A 139 -2.24 19.90 0.56
C GLU A 139 -3.20 18.76 0.22
N ILE A 140 -2.77 17.52 0.42
CA ILE A 140 -3.62 16.35 0.17
C ILE A 140 -4.77 16.30 1.18
N ALA A 141 -4.52 16.58 2.46
CA ALA A 141 -5.55 16.63 3.49
C ALA A 141 -6.62 17.70 3.19
N GLY A 142 -6.21 18.88 2.72
CA GLY A 142 -7.13 19.96 2.35
C GLY A 142 -7.83 19.76 1.00
N ASN A 143 -7.20 19.07 0.05
CA ASN A 143 -7.73 18.90 -1.30
C ASN A 143 -7.50 17.47 -1.82
N GLU A 144 -8.54 16.66 -1.85
CA GLU A 144 -8.46 15.28 -2.39
C GLU A 144 -8.02 15.27 -3.86
N ILE A 145 -7.16 14.32 -4.24
CA ILE A 145 -6.96 14.00 -5.66
C ILE A 145 -8.18 13.21 -6.12
N LYS A 146 -9.02 13.83 -6.94
CA LYS A 146 -10.28 13.24 -7.44
C LYS A 146 -10.02 12.05 -8.36
N MET A 147 -9.82 10.88 -7.76
CA MET A 147 -9.82 9.59 -8.44
C MET A 147 -11.24 9.03 -8.34
N LYS A 148 -12.08 9.20 -9.37
CA LYS A 148 -13.39 8.52 -9.35
C LYS A 148 -13.11 7.00 -9.39
N SER A 149 -13.31 6.35 -8.25
CA SER A 149 -12.96 4.96 -7.99
C SER A 149 -13.91 4.00 -8.74
N HIS A 150 -13.34 3.03 -9.44
CA HIS A 150 -13.88 1.69 -9.39
C HIS A 150 -13.31 1.04 -8.12
N THR A 151 -14.21 0.61 -7.23
CA THR A 151 -13.89 -0.18 -6.06
C THR A 151 -13.31 -1.53 -6.51
N ASN A 152 -12.00 -1.63 -6.64
CA ASN A 152 -11.33 -2.92 -6.63
C ASN A 152 -10.01 -2.81 -5.89
N ARG A 153 -9.86 -3.73 -4.93
CA ARG A 153 -8.65 -3.87 -4.10
C ARG A 153 -7.46 -4.14 -5.03
N PRO A 154 -6.29 -3.50 -4.82
CA PRO A 154 -5.10 -3.88 -5.55
C PRO A 154 -4.81 -5.36 -5.28
N GLY A 155 -4.82 -6.15 -6.35
CA GLY A 155 -4.57 -7.59 -6.32
C GLY A 155 -3.18 -7.92 -5.81
N LYS A 156 -3.06 -9.12 -5.25
CA LYS A 156 -1.81 -9.68 -4.73
C LYS A 156 -0.80 -9.92 -5.87
N GLN A 157 0.40 -9.35 -5.69
CA GLN A 157 1.74 -9.87 -6.04
C GLN A 157 2.57 -9.34 -7.24
N VAL A 158 3.88 -9.52 -6.98
CA VAL A 158 5.17 -9.41 -7.71
C VAL A 158 5.55 -8.02 -8.21
N ILE A 159 6.42 -7.36 -7.44
CA ILE A 159 6.93 -6.00 -7.70
C ILE A 159 8.46 -6.00 -7.69
N SER A 160 9.03 -5.41 -8.74
CA SER A 160 10.45 -5.40 -9.11
C SER A 160 11.37 -4.70 -8.11
N SER A 161 10.89 -3.64 -7.43
CA SER A 161 11.70 -2.83 -6.53
C SER A 161 11.59 -3.28 -5.06
N GLU A 162 12.73 -3.60 -4.45
CA GLU A 162 12.86 -4.00 -3.05
C GLU A 162 12.40 -2.91 -2.07
N LYS A 163 12.58 -1.63 -2.45
CA LYS A 163 12.08 -0.46 -1.72
C LYS A 163 10.55 -0.39 -1.71
N LYS A 164 9.91 -0.64 -2.86
CA LYS A 164 8.44 -0.69 -2.98
C LYS A 164 7.85 -1.87 -2.22
N ARG A 165 8.55 -3.01 -2.20
CA ARG A 165 8.17 -4.19 -1.40
C ARG A 165 8.21 -3.91 0.11
N ARG A 166 9.23 -3.18 0.58
CA ARG A 166 9.37 -2.81 2.00
C ARG A 166 8.27 -1.86 2.47
N LEU A 167 7.92 -0.87 1.64
CA LEU A 167 6.82 0.06 1.90
C LEU A 167 5.49 -0.69 2.03
N LEU A 168 5.19 -1.55 1.05
CA LEU A 168 3.95 -2.34 1.03
C LEU A 168 3.90 -3.39 2.15
N TRP A 169 5.03 -4.01 2.52
CA TRP A 169 5.12 -4.97 3.62
C TRP A 169 4.88 -4.32 4.99
N ASN A 170 5.51 -3.16 5.24
CA ASN A 170 5.30 -2.41 6.48
C ASN A 170 3.83 -2.01 6.65
N MET A 171 3.16 -1.66 5.54
CA MET A 171 1.74 -1.33 5.52
C MET A 171 0.81 -2.53 5.69
N GLU A 172 1.12 -3.66 5.05
CA GLU A 172 0.33 -4.88 5.20
C GLU A 172 0.39 -5.36 6.66
N MET A 173 1.56 -5.24 7.32
CA MET A 173 1.71 -5.54 8.74
C MET A 173 0.93 -4.58 9.66
N GLU A 174 0.93 -3.27 9.40
CA GLU A 174 0.21 -2.30 10.23
C GLU A 174 -1.32 -2.43 10.08
N ALA A 175 -1.79 -2.68 8.86
CA ALA A 175 -3.21 -2.95 8.58
C ALA A 175 -3.68 -4.26 9.21
N ILE A 176 -2.85 -5.32 9.15
CA ILE A 176 -3.12 -6.60 9.80
C ILE A 176 -3.11 -6.46 11.32
N SER A 177 -2.17 -5.72 11.89
CA SER A 177 -2.10 -5.42 13.34
C SER A 177 -3.34 -4.66 13.82
N THR A 178 -3.75 -3.62 13.08
CA THR A 178 -4.95 -2.83 13.38
C THR A 178 -6.23 -3.66 13.25
N ALA A 179 -6.32 -4.51 12.22
CA ALA A 179 -7.43 -5.44 12.05
C ALA A 179 -7.49 -6.48 13.18
N ALA A 180 -6.34 -7.01 13.62
CA ALA A 180 -6.24 -7.93 14.73
C ALA A 180 -6.68 -7.28 16.05
N LYS A 181 -6.25 -6.04 16.32
CA LYS A 181 -6.65 -5.26 17.50
C LYS A 181 -8.15 -4.98 17.52
N ASN A 182 -8.71 -4.50 16.41
CA ASN A 182 -10.15 -4.25 16.29
C ASN A 182 -10.99 -5.54 16.42
N LEU A 183 -10.48 -6.67 15.91
CA LEU A 183 -11.12 -7.97 16.08
C LEU A 183 -11.13 -8.39 17.55
N MET A 184 -10.00 -8.26 18.26
CA MET A 184 -9.91 -8.55 19.69
C MET A 184 -10.87 -7.69 20.53
N ASP A 185 -10.94 -6.39 20.25
CA ASP A 185 -11.85 -5.47 20.95
C ASP A 185 -13.32 -5.81 20.68
N SER A 186 -13.66 -6.23 19.45
CA SER A 186 -15.03 -6.56 19.06
C SER A 186 -15.56 -7.88 19.65
N VAL A 187 -14.68 -8.82 20.00
CA VAL A 187 -15.06 -10.16 20.50
C VAL A 187 -15.13 -10.20 22.04
N SER A 188 -14.58 -9.19 22.73
CA SER A 188 -14.58 -9.11 24.20
C SER A 188 -15.98 -9.01 24.83
N HIS A 189 -17.01 -8.66 24.06
CA HIS A 189 -18.38 -8.42 24.56
C HIS A 189 -19.47 -9.30 23.95
N VAL A 190 -19.14 -10.29 23.11
CA VAL A 190 -20.15 -11.14 22.44
C VAL A 190 -20.42 -12.40 23.27
N GLN A 191 -21.50 -12.40 24.05
CA GLN A 191 -22.08 -13.63 24.59
C GLN A 191 -22.93 -14.32 23.51
N ALA A 192 -22.29 -15.19 22.71
CA ALA A 192 -22.98 -16.12 21.82
C ALA A 192 -22.98 -17.54 22.44
N PRO A 193 -24.02 -18.37 22.19
CA PRO A 193 -23.97 -19.77 22.56
C PRO A 193 -22.92 -20.50 21.70
N PHE A 194 -21.78 -20.84 22.29
CA PHE A 194 -20.73 -21.60 21.63
C PHE A 194 -20.99 -23.10 21.74
N THR A 195 -20.76 -23.81 20.64
CA THR A 195 -20.80 -25.28 20.62
C THR A 195 -19.38 -25.83 20.60
N THR A 196 -19.03 -26.71 21.53
CA THR A 196 -17.68 -27.30 21.59
C THR A 196 -17.47 -28.27 20.41
N ALA A 197 -16.57 -27.93 19.51
CA ALA A 197 -16.10 -28.84 18.47
C ALA A 197 -15.22 -29.95 19.10
N LYS A 198 -15.64 -31.22 18.98
CA LYS A 198 -14.91 -32.38 19.53
C LYS A 198 -14.14 -33.20 18.47
N HIS A 199 -14.41 -32.96 17.19
CA HIS A 199 -13.82 -33.72 16.09
C HIS A 199 -12.61 -33.00 15.48
N LEU A 200 -11.57 -33.78 15.13
CA LEU A 200 -10.33 -33.30 14.53
C LEU A 200 -10.56 -32.58 13.19
N GLU A 201 -11.62 -32.96 12.46
CA GLU A 201 -11.97 -32.40 11.16
C GLU A 201 -12.28 -30.90 11.19
N HIS A 202 -12.71 -30.38 12.35
CA HIS A 202 -13.02 -28.96 12.52
C HIS A 202 -11.77 -28.09 12.74
N VAL A 203 -10.65 -28.68 13.17
CA VAL A 203 -9.44 -27.93 13.54
C VAL A 203 -8.85 -27.23 12.32
N ARG A 204 -8.81 -27.90 11.16
CA ARG A 204 -8.26 -27.32 9.94
C ARG A 204 -9.07 -26.11 9.43
N PRO A 205 -10.40 -26.19 9.26
CA PRO A 205 -11.22 -25.02 8.92
C PRO A 205 -11.11 -23.88 9.94
N MET A 206 -11.12 -24.19 11.25
CA MET A 206 -11.00 -23.18 12.29
C MET A 206 -9.66 -22.45 12.23
N PHE A 207 -8.56 -23.21 12.10
CA PHE A 207 -7.23 -22.64 11.98
C PHE A 207 -7.07 -21.82 10.69
N LYS A 208 -7.68 -22.26 9.58
CA LYS A 208 -7.65 -21.54 8.29
C LYS A 208 -8.26 -20.14 8.36
N ILE A 209 -9.18 -19.90 9.29
CA ILE A 209 -9.79 -18.58 9.51
C ILE A 209 -8.99 -17.77 10.55
N ALA A 210 -8.41 -18.43 11.55
CA ALA A 210 -7.79 -17.77 12.70
C ALA A 210 -6.29 -17.51 12.59
N TRP A 211 -5.58 -18.17 11.67
CA TRP A 211 -4.10 -18.12 11.63
C TRP A 211 -3.55 -16.71 11.35
N THR A 212 -4.19 -15.91 10.49
CA THR A 212 -3.73 -14.55 10.20
C THR A 212 -3.84 -13.63 11.44
N PRO A 213 -4.96 -13.57 12.18
CA PRO A 213 -5.03 -12.85 13.46
C PRO A 213 -4.01 -13.33 14.49
N PHE A 214 -3.78 -14.64 14.60
CA PHE A 214 -2.82 -15.20 15.55
C PHE A 214 -1.39 -14.79 15.20
N LEU A 215 -1.02 -14.88 13.93
CA LEU A 215 0.29 -14.44 13.45
C LEU A 215 0.52 -12.96 13.78
N ALA A 216 -0.48 -12.11 13.49
CA ALA A 216 -0.42 -10.69 13.81
C ALA A 216 -0.20 -10.42 15.31
N ALA A 217 -0.99 -11.07 16.17
CA ALA A 217 -0.92 -10.88 17.61
C ALA A 217 0.46 -11.28 18.17
N PHE A 218 1.00 -12.43 17.73
CA PHE A 218 2.30 -12.89 18.19
C PHE A 218 3.44 -12.02 17.65
N SER A 219 3.37 -11.57 16.40
CA SER A 219 4.41 -10.71 15.81
C SER A 219 4.46 -9.34 16.47
N VAL A 220 3.32 -8.74 16.82
CA VAL A 220 3.27 -7.46 17.56
C VAL A 220 3.85 -7.63 18.96
N GLY A 221 3.45 -8.69 19.67
CA GLY A 221 3.98 -8.98 21.02
C GLY A 221 5.49 -9.28 21.03
N LEU A 222 6.08 -9.69 19.90
CA LEU A 222 7.51 -9.89 19.75
C LEU A 222 8.30 -8.62 19.40
N GLN A 223 7.68 -7.64 18.74
CA GLN A 223 8.35 -6.42 18.28
C GLN A 223 8.27 -5.28 19.30
N ASP A 224 7.16 -5.18 20.04
CA ASP A 224 6.84 -4.00 20.86
C ASP A 224 6.85 -4.29 22.38
N CYS A 225 7.36 -5.45 22.81
CA CYS A 225 7.30 -5.85 24.22
C CYS A 225 8.69 -6.02 24.86
N ASP A 226 8.94 -5.25 25.93
CA ASP A 226 10.11 -5.39 26.80
C ASP A 226 9.92 -6.49 27.88
N ASP A 227 8.73 -7.09 27.94
CA ASP A 227 8.40 -8.14 28.91
C ASP A 227 8.80 -9.54 28.38
N PRO A 228 9.78 -10.20 29.03
CA PRO A 228 10.24 -11.52 28.60
C PRO A 228 9.16 -12.61 28.70
N GLU A 229 8.16 -12.47 29.58
CA GLU A 229 7.06 -13.43 29.69
C GLU A 229 6.13 -13.36 28.47
N ILE A 230 5.83 -12.15 28.00
CA ILE A 230 4.98 -11.94 26.82
C ILE A 230 5.69 -12.42 25.56
N ALA A 231 7.00 -12.15 25.43
CA ALA A 231 7.81 -12.66 24.33
C ALA A 231 7.83 -14.20 24.30
N ALA A 232 7.99 -14.85 25.46
CA ALA A 232 7.97 -16.31 25.57
C ALA A 232 6.61 -16.89 25.16
N LEU A 233 5.50 -16.28 25.58
CA LEU A 233 4.14 -16.69 25.19
C LEU A 233 3.90 -16.55 23.68
N CYS A 234 4.42 -15.49 23.06
CA CYS A 234 4.31 -15.29 21.61
C CYS A 234 5.10 -16.34 20.83
N LEU A 235 6.33 -16.66 21.26
CA LEU A 235 7.14 -17.72 20.66
C LEU A 235 6.48 -19.10 20.80
N ASP A 236 5.90 -19.38 21.97
CA ASP A 236 5.15 -20.61 22.19
C ASP A 236 3.87 -20.68 21.32
N GLY A 237 3.20 -19.55 21.12
CA GLY A 237 2.07 -19.39 20.20
C GLY A 237 2.45 -19.71 18.76
N ILE A 238 3.55 -19.13 18.25
CA ILE A 238 4.10 -19.39 16.91
C ILE A 238 4.49 -20.86 16.78
N ARG A 239 5.17 -21.45 17.77
CA ARG A 239 5.54 -22.87 17.78
C ARG A 239 4.30 -23.78 17.66
N CYS A 240 3.24 -23.48 18.40
CA CYS A 240 1.98 -24.24 18.35
C CYS A 240 1.29 -24.09 16.99
N ALA A 241 1.28 -22.89 16.42
CA ALA A 241 0.70 -22.62 15.10
C ALA A 241 1.43 -23.36 13.97
N ILE A 242 2.77 -23.38 13.99
CA ILE A 242 3.59 -24.16 13.05
C ILE A 242 3.26 -25.66 13.17
N ARG A 243 3.11 -26.18 14.39
CA ARG A 243 2.75 -27.59 14.62
C ARG A 243 1.38 -27.93 14.02
N ILE A 244 0.37 -27.10 14.25
CA ILE A 244 -0.97 -27.29 13.66
C ILE A 244 -0.87 -27.26 12.13
N ALA A 245 -0.16 -26.29 11.56
CA ALA A 245 0.01 -26.17 10.12
C ALA A 245 0.71 -27.40 9.51
N CYS A 246 1.73 -27.95 10.18
CA CYS A 246 2.40 -29.18 9.76
C CYS A 246 1.48 -30.41 9.82
N ILE A 247 0.71 -30.58 10.90
CA ILE A 247 -0.22 -31.71 11.07
C ILE A 247 -1.29 -31.73 9.98
N PHE A 248 -1.80 -30.56 9.57
CA PHE A 248 -2.86 -30.44 8.58
C PHE A 248 -2.37 -30.11 7.15
N HIS A 249 -1.05 -30.21 6.91
CA HIS A 249 -0.42 -29.94 5.62
C HIS A 249 -0.78 -28.57 5.01
N MET A 250 -0.75 -27.53 5.85
CA MET A 250 -1.06 -26.14 5.53
C MET A 250 0.24 -25.37 5.26
N SER A 251 0.79 -25.52 4.05
CA SER A 251 2.12 -25.01 3.70
C SER A 251 2.22 -23.49 3.74
N LEU A 252 1.21 -22.77 3.23
CA LEU A 252 1.19 -21.31 3.22
C LEU A 252 1.28 -20.75 4.65
N GLU A 253 0.44 -21.28 5.54
CA GLU A 253 0.35 -20.86 6.92
C GLU A 253 1.64 -21.18 7.67
N ARG A 254 2.18 -22.39 7.50
CA ARG A 254 3.47 -22.80 8.07
C ARG A 254 4.58 -21.84 7.67
N ASP A 255 4.72 -21.57 6.37
CA ASP A 255 5.82 -20.76 5.85
C ASP A 255 5.73 -19.32 6.35
N ALA A 256 4.51 -18.77 6.49
CA ALA A 256 4.29 -17.45 7.07
C ALA A 256 4.72 -17.36 8.55
N TYR A 257 4.41 -18.37 9.38
CA TYR A 257 4.87 -18.40 10.78
C TYR A 257 6.38 -18.59 10.91
N VAL A 258 7.00 -19.39 10.05
CA VAL A 258 8.46 -19.58 10.05
C VAL A 258 9.16 -18.29 9.64
N GLN A 259 8.64 -17.60 8.62
CA GLN A 259 9.19 -16.32 8.16
C GLN A 259 9.10 -15.22 9.22
N ALA A 260 8.09 -15.25 10.09
CA ALA A 260 7.96 -14.30 11.20
C ALA A 260 9.02 -14.46 12.31
N LEU A 261 9.77 -15.57 12.31
CA LEU A 261 10.88 -15.81 13.24
C LEU A 261 12.27 -15.51 12.62
N ALA A 262 12.32 -15.20 11.32
CA ALA A 262 13.55 -14.90 10.59
C ALA A 262 13.87 -13.40 10.63
#